data_AF-A0A3P5Y891-F1
#
_entry.id   AF-A0A3P5Y891-F1
#
_cell.length_a   1.000
_cell.length_b   1.000
_cell.length_c   1.000
_cell.angle_alpha   90.00
_cell.angle_beta   90.00
_cell.angle_gamma   90.00
#
_symmetry.space_group_name_H-M   'P 1'
#
loop_
_entity.id
_entity.type
_entity.pdbx_description
1 polymer ?
#
loop_
_entity_poly.entity_id
_entity_poly.type
_entity_poly.pdbx_seq_one_letter_code
_entity_poly.pdbx_strand_id
1 'polypeptide(L)'
;MLFGSAGWEIDASAAPQESEKIFDKSYNSAFKKTGLADDLNDKVGDHLVIMEMLTNYCIDTTTRVAFELGYRVSVIEHGSITFDDEVIPPPSVD
;
A
#
# COMPACT_ATOMS: atom_id res chain seq x y z
N MET A 1 -2.40 -13.03 7.54
CA MET A 1 -2.58 -12.70 8.97
C MET A 1 -4.05 -12.83 9.33
N LEU A 2 -4.37 -13.15 10.59
CA LEU A 2 -5.75 -13.19 11.09
C LEU A 2 -6.18 -11.79 11.53
N PHE A 3 -7.37 -11.34 11.14
CA PHE A 3 -7.90 -10.03 11.52
C PHE A 3 -7.95 -9.87 13.05
N GLY A 4 -7.46 -8.72 13.56
CA GLY A 4 -7.39 -8.41 15.00
C GLY A 4 -6.38 -9.24 15.81
N SER A 5 -5.51 -10.01 15.15
CA SER A 5 -4.40 -10.69 15.83
C SER A 5 -3.23 -9.73 16.06
N ALA A 6 -2.32 -10.06 16.97
CA ALA A 6 -1.14 -9.23 17.26
C ALA A 6 -0.28 -8.94 16.01
N GLY A 7 -0.22 -9.87 15.05
CA GLY A 7 0.51 -9.66 13.79
C GLY A 7 -0.30 -8.91 12.71
N TRP A 8 -1.54 -8.51 12.99
CA TRP A 8 -2.39 -7.72 12.10
C TRP A 8 -2.45 -6.24 12.50
N GLU A 9 -2.27 -5.93 13.78
CA GLU A 9 -2.27 -4.56 14.29
C GLU A 9 -1.13 -3.71 13.71
N ILE A 10 -1.37 -2.40 13.60
CA ILE A 10 -0.35 -1.43 13.22
C ILE A 10 0.68 -1.32 14.35
N ASP A 11 1.97 -1.38 14.02
CA ASP A 11 3.05 -1.20 14.99
C ASP A 11 2.95 0.18 15.66
N ALA A 12 3.19 0.26 16.96
CA ALA A 12 3.06 1.49 17.73
C ALA A 12 3.96 2.63 17.22
N SER A 13 5.09 2.32 16.58
CA SER A 13 5.98 3.33 15.97
C SER A 13 5.39 4.00 14.73
N ALA A 14 4.36 3.39 14.13
CA ALA A 14 3.65 3.87 12.95
C ALA A 14 2.14 4.07 13.23
N ALA A 15 1.76 4.23 14.50
CA ALA A 15 0.36 4.43 14.87
C ALA A 15 -0.21 5.71 14.22
N PRO A 16 -1.41 5.64 13.63
CA PRO A 16 -1.99 6.76 12.93
C PRO A 16 -2.36 7.91 13.87
N GLN A 17 -2.23 9.14 13.37
CA GLN A 17 -2.75 10.34 14.04
C GLN A 17 -4.28 10.37 13.97
N GLU A 18 -4.94 11.16 14.84
CA GLU A 18 -6.41 11.22 14.93
C GLU A 18 -7.11 11.57 13.60
N SER A 19 -6.45 12.31 12.72
CA SER A 19 -6.97 12.71 11.41
C SER A 19 -6.65 11.74 10.27
N GLU A 20 -5.82 10.73 10.51
CA GLU A 20 -5.40 9.76 9.49
C GLU A 20 -6.42 8.63 9.38
N LYS A 21 -6.79 8.30 8.14
CA LYS A 21 -7.76 7.23 7.87
C LYS A 21 -7.07 5.89 7.75
N ILE A 22 -7.70 4.86 8.32
CA ILE A 22 -7.30 3.46 8.19
C ILE A 22 -8.26 2.76 7.22
N PHE A 23 -7.70 2.00 6.28
CA PHE A 23 -8.46 1.19 5.33
C PHE A 23 -8.01 -0.27 5.44
N ASP A 24 -8.93 -1.15 5.82
CA ASP A 24 -8.67 -2.58 5.83
C ASP A 24 -8.69 -3.15 4.41
N LYS A 25 -7.69 -3.97 4.06
CA LYS A 25 -7.60 -4.62 2.75
C LYS A 25 -7.45 -6.13 2.88
N SER A 26 -8.07 -6.86 1.96
CA SER A 26 -7.97 -8.33 1.84
C SER A 26 -7.35 -8.79 0.51
N TYR A 27 -6.85 -7.86 -0.29
CA TYR A 27 -6.21 -8.10 -1.58
C TYR A 27 -4.89 -7.32 -1.65
N ASN A 28 -4.03 -7.67 -2.62
CA ASN A 28 -2.77 -6.95 -2.84
C ASN A 28 -3.01 -5.48 -3.17
N SER A 29 -3.96 -5.18 -4.05
CA SER A 29 -4.36 -3.80 -4.36
C SER A 29 -5.06 -3.16 -3.15
N ALA A 30 -4.54 -2.02 -2.69
CA ALA A 30 -5.19 -1.19 -1.67
C ALA A 30 -6.52 -0.58 -2.12
N PHE A 31 -6.83 -0.57 -3.43
CA PHE A 31 -8.09 -0.02 -3.95
C PHE A 31 -9.23 -1.04 -3.99
N LYS A 32 -8.90 -2.33 -4.01
CA LYS A 32 -9.90 -3.37 -4.24
C LYS A 32 -10.74 -3.62 -2.99
N LYS A 33 -12.00 -3.17 -3.04
CA LYS A 33 -13.02 -3.34 -1.98
C LYS A 33 -12.66 -2.68 -0.64
N THR A 34 -12.01 -1.52 -0.68
CA THR A 34 -11.60 -0.77 0.53
C THR A 34 -12.30 0.59 0.68
N GLY A 35 -12.82 1.15 -0.42
CA GLY A 35 -13.32 2.53 -0.47
C GLY A 35 -12.24 3.60 -0.60
N LEU A 36 -10.96 3.20 -0.72
CA LEU A 36 -9.83 4.13 -0.85
C LEU A 36 -9.95 5.02 -2.08
N ALA A 37 -10.35 4.47 -3.23
CA ALA A 37 -10.51 5.25 -4.47
C ALA A 37 -11.54 6.38 -4.31
N ASP A 38 -12.67 6.07 -3.69
CA ASP A 38 -13.76 7.03 -3.46
C ASP A 38 -13.30 8.13 -2.50
N ASP A 39 -12.60 7.75 -1.41
CA ASP A 39 -12.08 8.73 -0.45
C ASP A 39 -11.03 9.67 -1.05
N LEU A 40 -10.18 9.16 -1.95
CA LEU A 40 -9.14 9.95 -2.61
C LEU A 40 -9.72 10.88 -3.68
N ASN A 41 -10.70 10.42 -4.46
CA ASN A 41 -11.40 11.24 -5.46
C ASN A 41 -12.06 12.49 -4.84
N ASP A 42 -12.56 12.36 -3.60
CA ASP A 42 -13.20 13.46 -2.89
C ASP A 42 -12.19 14.47 -2.29
N LYS A 43 -10.89 14.15 -2.24
CA LYS A 43 -9.92 14.86 -1.40
C LYS A 43 -8.59 15.26 -2.03
N VAL A 44 -8.12 14.60 -3.09
CA VAL A 44 -6.69 14.63 -3.44
C VAL A 44 -6.46 15.11 -4.87
N GLY A 45 -5.43 15.93 -5.04
CA GLY A 45 -4.86 16.23 -6.34
C GLY A 45 -4.19 15.01 -6.98
N ASP A 46 -3.72 15.17 -8.20
CA ASP A 46 -3.38 14.08 -9.13
C ASP A 46 -2.14 13.23 -8.75
N HIS A 47 -1.61 13.27 -7.50
CA HIS A 47 -0.34 12.62 -7.12
C HIS A 47 -0.40 11.89 -5.77
N LEU A 48 -0.10 10.59 -5.80
CA LEU A 48 0.04 9.71 -4.64
C LEU A 48 1.51 9.40 -4.35
N VAL A 49 1.89 9.47 -3.07
CA VAL A 49 3.18 8.96 -2.58
C VAL A 49 2.92 7.69 -1.78
N ILE A 50 3.54 6.58 -2.19
CA ILE A 50 3.26 5.24 -1.64
C ILE A 50 4.46 4.70 -0.87
N MET A 51 4.19 4.18 0.31
CA MET A 51 5.10 3.41 1.17
C MET A 51 4.32 2.19 1.69
N GLU A 52 4.73 0.96 1.34
CA GLU A 52 4.07 -0.26 1.83
C GLU A 52 5.06 -1.45 1.95
N MET A 53 4.52 -2.60 2.33
CA MET A 53 5.16 -3.90 2.38
C MET A 53 4.14 -4.95 1.90
N LEU A 54 4.43 -5.91 1.01
CA LEU A 54 5.71 -6.27 0.38
C LEU A 54 5.83 -5.69 -1.05
N THR A 55 7.05 -5.31 -1.45
CA THR A 55 7.34 -4.65 -2.74
C THR A 55 6.82 -5.42 -3.97
N ASN A 56 7.06 -6.72 -4.01
CA ASN A 56 6.68 -7.66 -5.09
C ASN A 56 5.19 -8.06 -5.09
N TYR A 57 4.41 -7.63 -4.09
CA TYR A 57 3.00 -7.98 -3.97
C TYR A 57 2.12 -6.73 -3.91
N CYS A 58 2.06 -6.10 -2.74
CA CYS A 58 1.11 -5.01 -2.47
C CYS A 58 1.53 -3.72 -3.18
N ILE A 59 2.81 -3.34 -3.12
CA ILE A 59 3.29 -2.12 -3.76
C ILE A 59 3.11 -2.19 -5.27
N ASP A 60 3.58 -3.26 -5.92
CA ASP A 60 3.47 -3.39 -7.37
C ASP A 60 2.00 -3.32 -7.82
N THR A 61 1.12 -4.08 -7.17
CA THR A 61 -0.30 -4.10 -7.53
C THR A 61 -0.96 -2.75 -7.26
N THR A 62 -0.74 -2.14 -6.11
CA THR A 62 -1.34 -0.84 -5.75
C THR A 62 -0.84 0.28 -6.67
N THR A 63 0.46 0.30 -6.99
CA THR A 63 1.08 1.30 -7.88
C THR A 63 0.49 1.22 -9.29
N ARG A 64 0.37 0.02 -9.85
CA ARG A 64 -0.21 -0.17 -11.19
C ARG A 64 -1.67 0.23 -11.24
N VAL A 65 -2.46 -0.16 -10.24
CA VAL A 65 -3.89 0.21 -10.17
C VAL A 65 -4.06 1.72 -9.97
N ALA A 66 -3.22 2.36 -9.14
CA ALA A 66 -3.23 3.82 -9.00
C ALA A 66 -2.95 4.52 -10.34
N PHE A 67 -1.95 4.05 -11.09
CA PHE A 67 -1.66 4.57 -12.42
C PHE A 67 -2.83 4.39 -13.40
N GLU A 68 -3.47 3.21 -13.41
CA GLU A 68 -4.66 2.94 -14.23
C GLU A 68 -5.85 3.85 -13.88
N LEU A 69 -5.98 4.23 -12.61
CA LEU A 69 -7.00 5.17 -12.14
C LEU A 69 -6.65 6.65 -12.44
N GLY A 70 -5.49 6.92 -13.04
CA GLY A 70 -5.09 8.27 -13.49
C GLY A 70 -4.21 9.04 -12.49
N TYR A 71 -3.80 8.42 -11.38
CA TYR A 71 -2.90 9.06 -10.43
C TYR A 71 -1.45 9.07 -10.96
N ARG A 72 -0.74 10.18 -10.74
CA ARG A 72 0.73 10.16 -10.70
C ARG A 72 1.13 9.44 -9.42
N VAL A 73 2.19 8.65 -9.48
CA VAL A 73 2.64 7.85 -8.34
C VAL A 73 4.13 8.03 -8.11
N SER A 74 4.53 8.22 -6.87
CA SER A 74 5.92 8.12 -6.43
C SER A 74 6.02 7.04 -5.36
N VAL A 75 6.94 6.09 -5.56
CA VAL A 75 7.30 5.08 -4.55
C VAL A 75 8.62 5.49 -3.92
N ILE A 76 8.71 5.45 -2.59
CA ILE A 76 9.93 5.85 -1.88
C ILE A 76 10.97 4.72 -1.97
N GLU A 77 12.12 5.02 -2.54
CA GLU A 77 13.22 4.10 -2.88
C GLU A 77 13.72 3.24 -1.69
N HIS A 78 13.55 3.70 -0.45
CA HIS A 78 13.91 2.97 0.78
C HIS A 78 12.75 2.87 1.78
N GLY A 79 11.52 3.11 1.32
CA GLY A 79 10.31 3.03 2.14
C GLY A 79 9.64 1.65 2.13
N SER A 80 10.19 0.68 1.42
CA SER A 80 9.58 -0.63 1.25
C SER A 80 10.50 -1.75 1.70
N ILE A 81 9.89 -2.82 2.22
CA ILE A 81 10.60 -4.05 2.55
C ILE A 81 9.93 -5.23 1.85
N THR A 82 10.73 -6.22 1.53
CA THR A 82 10.32 -7.49 0.92
C THR A 82 11.15 -8.63 1.51
N PHE A 83 10.74 -9.87 1.27
CA PHE A 83 11.46 -11.07 1.67
C PHE A 83 11.77 -11.92 0.44
N ASP A 84 12.82 -12.74 0.54
CA ASP A 84 13.14 -13.70 -0.52
C ASP A 84 11.96 -14.65 -0.75
N ASP A 85 11.58 -14.78 -2.02
CA ASP A 85 10.47 -15.61 -2.49
C ASP A 85 10.91 -16.27 -3.81
N GLU A 86 10.89 -17.60 -3.87
CA GLU A 86 11.34 -18.35 -5.05
C GLU A 86 10.40 -18.20 -6.25
N VAL A 87 9.11 -17.94 -6.01
CA VAL A 87 8.08 -17.90 -7.05
C VAL A 87 7.90 -16.49 -7.60
N ILE A 88 7.94 -15.48 -6.72
CA ILE A 88 7.86 -14.07 -7.09
C ILE A 88 9.04 -13.34 -6.44
N PRO A 89 10.24 -13.41 -7.02
CA PRO A 89 11.40 -12.77 -6.42
C PRO A 89 11.20 -11.24 -6.31
N PRO A 90 11.87 -10.59 -5.36
CA PRO A 90 11.85 -9.14 -5.26
C PRO A 90 12.39 -8.50 -6.55
N PRO A 91 11.92 -7.29 -6.91
CA PRO A 91 12.47 -6.58 -8.05
C PRO A 91 13.97 -6.37 -7.85
N SER A 92 14.74 -6.50 -8.93
CA SER A 92 16.16 -6.18 -8.93
C SER A 92 16.35 -4.71 -8.57
N VAL A 93 17.10 -4.45 -7.51
CA VAL A 93 17.62 -3.13 -7.19
C VAL A 93 18.84 -2.89 -8.10
N ASP A 94 18.73 -1.92 -9.02
CA ASP A 94 19.87 -1.43 -9.80
C ASP A 94 20.78 -0.55 -8.92
#